data_AF-A0A9N8P7C6-F1
#
_entry.id   AF-A0A9N8P7C6-F1
#
_cell.length_a   1.000
_cell.length_b   1.000
_cell.length_c   1.000
_cell.angle_alpha   90.00
_cell.angle_beta   90.00
_cell.angle_gamma   90.00
#
_symmetry.space_group_name_H-M   'P 1'
#
loop_
_entity.id
_entity.type
_entity.pdbx_description
1 polymer ?
#
loop_
_entity_poly.entity_id
_entity_poly.type
_entity_poly.pdbx_seq_one_letter_code
_entity_poly.pdbx_strand_id
1 'polypeptide(L)'
;MAGPETTTKLHAFHRKDTAYASDNLSIGVSVFVPKSAGKEQKLPILVRWHGGALINGGRVIIDLAAFHSAIIVSPDYRLLPESSGLDILFDLHNFYAWLHTNLGSFLTASFPQQTPSADLSNILITGESAGGYMAVQSVLLGETKGVKAVIAHYPMIDLKDAWYREPGQKVIWGQPPPSFPDGWLDQQLAAARSAKPITERIPVEGEPDLFVASLLEGKYTEILGTDSKLFPLENLEYPTS
;
A
#
# COMPACT_ATOMS: atom_id res chain seq x y z
N MET A 1 -32.42 0.98 23.56
CA MET A 1 -31.79 2.21 23.02
C MET A 1 -30.62 1.76 22.16
N ALA A 2 -30.69 2.01 20.85
CA ALA A 2 -29.56 1.75 19.96
C ALA A 2 -28.42 2.71 20.36
N GLY A 3 -27.21 2.18 20.53
CA GLY A 3 -26.02 2.99 20.77
C GLY A 3 -25.75 3.94 19.59
N PRO A 4 -24.94 5.00 19.78
CA PRO A 4 -24.63 5.91 18.69
C PRO A 4 -24.01 5.10 17.54
N GLU A 5 -24.64 5.14 16.36
CA GLU A 5 -24.05 4.60 15.15
C GLU A 5 -22.71 5.29 14.94
N THR A 6 -21.61 4.53 15.09
CA THR A 6 -20.26 4.97 14.71
C THR A 6 -20.26 5.22 13.21
N THR A 7 -20.58 6.45 12.83
CA THR A 7 -20.56 6.93 11.45
C THR A 7 -19.09 6.96 11.04
N THR A 8 -18.66 5.99 10.26
CA THR A 8 -17.31 5.98 9.71
C THR A 8 -17.13 7.25 8.87
N LYS A 9 -15.96 7.88 8.92
CA LYS A 9 -15.69 9.12 8.18
C LYS A 9 -15.78 8.94 6.65
N LEU A 10 -15.88 7.70 6.18
CA LEU A 10 -16.11 7.30 4.79
C LEU A 10 -17.54 7.58 4.31
N HIS A 11 -18.50 7.91 5.19
CA HIS A 11 -19.88 8.23 4.78
C HIS A 11 -19.97 9.39 3.78
N ALA A 12 -18.97 10.27 3.74
CA ALA A 12 -18.88 11.39 2.79
C ALA A 12 -18.57 10.96 1.35
N PHE A 13 -18.28 9.68 1.11
CA PHE A 13 -17.90 9.15 -0.19
C PHE A 13 -18.85 8.05 -0.66
N HIS A 14 -19.00 7.94 -1.98
CA HIS A 14 -19.42 6.70 -2.62
C HIS A 14 -18.19 5.84 -2.82
N ARG A 15 -18.22 4.60 -2.34
CA ARG A 15 -17.16 3.60 -2.57
C ARG A 15 -17.61 2.61 -3.63
N LYS A 16 -16.71 2.31 -4.57
CA LYS A 16 -16.83 1.19 -5.50
C LYS A 16 -15.50 0.46 -5.57
N ASP A 17 -15.57 -0.86 -5.50
CA ASP A 17 -14.39 -1.72 -5.58
C ASP A 17 -14.25 -2.27 -7.00
N THR A 18 -13.01 -2.42 -7.44
CA THR A 18 -12.60 -2.96 -8.74
C THR A 18 -11.23 -3.62 -8.59
N ALA A 19 -10.56 -3.91 -9.70
CA ALA A 19 -9.23 -4.48 -9.69
C ALA A 19 -8.41 -4.06 -10.91
N TYR A 20 -7.09 -4.15 -10.78
CA TYR A 20 -6.15 -4.13 -11.89
C TYR A 20 -5.51 -5.51 -12.06
N ALA A 21 -5.03 -5.81 -13.26
CA ALA A 21 -4.34 -7.05 -13.55
C ALA A 21 -2.83 -6.88 -13.32
N SER A 22 -2.19 -7.86 -12.68
CA SER A 22 -0.74 -7.93 -12.51
C SER A 22 -0.32 -9.41 -12.52
N ASP A 23 0.44 -9.83 -13.52
CA ASP A 23 0.88 -11.23 -13.74
C ASP A 23 -0.23 -12.28 -13.49
N ASN A 24 -1.35 -12.15 -14.22
CA ASN A 24 -2.53 -13.01 -14.12
C ASN A 24 -3.27 -12.98 -12.76
N LEU A 25 -2.87 -12.12 -11.83
CA LEU A 25 -3.60 -11.84 -10.60
C LEU A 25 -4.48 -10.61 -10.78
N SER A 26 -5.68 -10.66 -10.19
CA SER A 26 -6.60 -9.54 -10.10
C SER A 26 -6.41 -8.88 -8.73
N ILE A 27 -5.74 -7.73 -8.68
CA ILE A 27 -5.41 -7.04 -7.42
C ILE A 27 -6.45 -5.96 -7.13
N GLY A 28 -6.98 -5.96 -5.91
CA GLY A 28 -8.09 -5.10 -5.50
C GLY A 28 -7.75 -3.61 -5.52
N VAL A 29 -8.73 -2.79 -5.90
CA VAL A 29 -8.69 -1.33 -5.80
C VAL A 29 -10.01 -0.83 -5.24
N SER A 30 -9.95 0.02 -4.23
CA SER A 30 -11.11 0.76 -3.74
C SER A 30 -11.05 2.19 -4.25
N VAL A 31 -12.10 2.60 -4.96
CA VAL A 31 -12.25 3.97 -5.49
C VAL A 31 -13.35 4.68 -4.71
N PHE A 32 -13.03 5.85 -4.19
CA PHE A 32 -13.93 6.69 -3.42
C PHE A 32 -14.17 8.01 -4.15
N VAL A 33 -15.43 8.31 -4.45
CA VAL A 33 -15.87 9.57 -5.06
C VAL A 33 -16.62 10.40 -4.01
N PRO A 34 -16.26 11.68 -3.80
CA PRO A 34 -16.99 12.53 -2.86
C PRO A 34 -18.47 12.67 -3.23
N LYS A 35 -19.37 12.49 -2.27
CA LYS A 35 -20.82 12.72 -2.47
C LYS A 35 -21.14 14.18 -2.79
N SER A 36 -20.29 15.10 -2.34
CA SER A 36 -20.37 16.53 -2.62
C SER A 36 -19.93 16.91 -4.04
N ALA A 37 -19.35 15.98 -4.81
CA ALA A 37 -18.92 16.25 -6.17
C ALA A 37 -20.13 16.58 -7.06
N GLY A 38 -20.02 17.67 -7.82
CA GLY A 38 -20.98 18.05 -8.85
C GLY A 38 -21.00 17.06 -10.01
N LYS A 39 -22.05 17.12 -10.83
CA LYS A 39 -22.14 16.33 -12.06
C LYS A 39 -21.01 16.69 -13.02
N GLU A 40 -20.39 15.66 -13.60
CA GLU A 40 -19.30 15.77 -14.58
C GLU A 40 -18.08 16.55 -14.05
N GLN A 41 -18.00 16.76 -12.73
CA GLN A 41 -16.92 17.52 -12.13
C GLN A 41 -15.58 16.81 -12.36
N LYS A 42 -14.60 17.59 -12.82
CA LYS A 42 -13.21 17.15 -12.91
C LYS A 42 -12.55 17.26 -11.53
N LEU A 43 -12.03 16.16 -11.01
CA LEU A 43 -11.49 16.07 -9.65
C LEU A 43 -10.03 15.61 -9.64
N PRO A 44 -9.16 16.19 -8.78
CA PRO A 44 -7.83 15.65 -8.56
C PRO A 44 -7.88 14.24 -7.98
N ILE A 45 -6.79 13.50 -8.13
CA ILE A 45 -6.65 12.12 -7.64
C ILE A 45 -5.76 12.08 -6.41
N LEU A 46 -6.21 11.37 -5.39
CA LEU A 46 -5.39 10.95 -4.26
C LEU A 46 -5.15 9.43 -4.36
N VAL A 47 -3.94 9.03 -4.73
CA VAL A 47 -3.51 7.63 -4.62
C VAL A 47 -3.05 7.39 -3.19
N ARG A 48 -3.61 6.39 -2.51
CA ARG A 48 -3.15 5.98 -1.19
C ARG A 48 -2.66 4.54 -1.20
N TRP A 49 -1.40 4.36 -0.83
CA TRP A 49 -0.81 3.05 -0.55
C TRP A 49 -0.93 2.70 0.93
N HIS A 50 -1.37 1.47 1.23
CA HIS A 50 -1.51 1.02 2.61
C HIS A 50 -0.17 0.62 3.24
N GLY A 51 -0.05 0.84 4.55
CA GLY A 51 1.04 0.34 5.38
C GLY A 51 0.90 -1.13 5.75
N GLY A 52 1.73 -1.57 6.70
CA GLY A 52 1.78 -2.96 7.18
C GLY A 52 3.08 -3.68 6.85
N ALA A 53 4.21 -2.96 6.79
CA ALA A 53 5.55 -3.54 6.58
C ALA A 53 5.72 -4.39 5.30
N LEU A 54 4.86 -4.20 4.29
CA LEU A 54 4.73 -5.03 3.09
C LEU A 54 4.30 -6.48 3.38
N ILE A 55 3.94 -6.79 4.62
CA ILE A 55 3.57 -8.11 5.13
C ILE A 55 2.07 -8.15 5.47
N ASN A 56 1.52 -7.03 5.93
CA ASN A 56 0.16 -6.89 6.44
C ASN A 56 -0.55 -5.73 5.73
N GLY A 57 -1.82 -5.57 6.05
CA GLY A 57 -2.65 -4.46 5.62
C GLY A 57 -3.51 -4.78 4.41
N GLY A 58 -4.20 -3.75 3.94
CA GLY A 58 -5.06 -3.78 2.76
C GLY A 58 -5.64 -2.38 2.49
N ARG A 59 -6.38 -2.27 1.38
CA ARG A 59 -7.01 -1.03 0.89
C ARG A 59 -8.06 -0.40 1.81
N VAL A 60 -8.40 -1.03 2.94
CA VAL A 60 -9.43 -0.54 3.87
C VAL A 60 -8.84 -0.30 5.26
N ILE A 61 -8.39 0.93 5.53
CA ILE A 61 -8.36 1.63 6.85
C ILE A 61 -7.93 3.05 6.50
N ILE A 62 -8.84 4.04 6.42
CA ILE A 62 -8.37 5.42 6.53
C ILE A 62 -9.39 6.42 7.07
N ASP A 63 -8.88 7.19 8.02
CA ASP A 63 -9.30 8.55 8.39
C ASP A 63 -8.88 9.58 7.30
N LEU A 64 -9.17 9.33 6.01
CA LEU A 64 -8.90 10.28 4.90
C LEU A 64 -9.89 11.47 4.86
N ALA A 65 -10.62 11.69 5.96
CA ALA A 65 -11.69 12.67 6.08
C ALA A 65 -11.26 14.11 5.72
N ALA A 66 -9.97 14.41 5.64
CA ALA A 66 -9.50 15.73 5.25
C ALA A 66 -9.65 16.02 3.73
N PHE A 67 -9.76 15.00 2.87
CA PHE A 67 -9.68 15.18 1.41
C PHE A 67 -11.03 15.02 0.70
N HIS A 68 -12.04 15.79 1.12
CA HIS A 68 -13.39 15.78 0.54
C HIS A 68 -13.48 16.34 -0.90
N SER A 69 -12.36 16.73 -1.51
CA SER A 69 -12.31 17.38 -2.83
C SER A 69 -11.51 16.59 -3.87
N ALA A 70 -11.22 15.31 -3.61
CA ALA A 70 -10.47 14.45 -4.53
C ALA A 70 -11.15 13.07 -4.67
N ILE A 71 -10.91 12.42 -5.81
CA ILE A 71 -11.18 10.98 -5.96
C ILE A 71 -10.04 10.25 -5.27
N ILE A 72 -10.36 9.37 -4.33
CA ILE A 72 -9.36 8.56 -3.64
C ILE A 72 -9.29 7.20 -4.34
N VAL A 73 -8.09 6.77 -4.67
CA VAL A 73 -7.81 5.46 -5.26
C VAL A 73 -6.86 4.72 -4.32
N SER A 74 -7.34 3.66 -3.69
CA SER A 74 -6.55 2.83 -2.78
C SER A 74 -6.37 1.42 -3.36
N PRO A 75 -5.25 1.13 -4.02
CA PRO A 75 -4.90 -0.22 -4.44
C PRO A 75 -4.39 -1.07 -3.26
N ASP A 76 -4.61 -2.38 -3.36
CA ASP A 76 -3.76 -3.38 -2.70
C ASP A 76 -2.47 -3.62 -3.51
N TYR A 77 -1.57 -4.39 -2.96
CA TYR A 77 -0.39 -4.96 -3.64
C TYR A 77 -0.10 -6.33 -3.03
N ARG A 78 0.65 -7.20 -3.73
CA ARG A 78 1.07 -8.50 -3.17
C ARG A 78 1.86 -8.31 -1.87
N LEU A 79 1.75 -9.26 -0.94
CA LEU A 79 2.43 -9.17 0.36
C LEU A 79 3.57 -10.18 0.47
N LEU A 80 4.58 -9.80 1.23
CA LEU A 80 5.62 -10.68 1.73
C LEU A 80 5.04 -11.63 2.81
N PRO A 81 5.59 -12.84 2.98
CA PRO A 81 6.62 -13.50 2.17
C PRO A 81 6.07 -14.37 1.02
N GLU A 82 4.75 -14.42 0.78
CA GLU A 82 4.13 -15.19 -0.31
C GLU A 82 4.48 -14.66 -1.71
N SER A 83 5.00 -13.44 -1.79
CA SER A 83 5.52 -12.82 -2.99
C SER A 83 6.86 -12.15 -2.71
N SER A 84 7.66 -11.92 -3.75
CA SER A 84 8.94 -11.23 -3.61
C SER A 84 8.75 -9.71 -3.54
N GLY A 85 9.75 -8.96 -3.06
CA GLY A 85 9.68 -7.50 -3.16
C GLY A 85 9.60 -6.99 -4.60
N LEU A 86 10.15 -7.72 -5.58
CA LEU A 86 10.06 -7.35 -6.99
C LEU A 86 8.65 -7.52 -7.54
N ASP A 87 7.92 -8.52 -7.07
CA ASP A 87 6.50 -8.70 -7.36
C ASP A 87 5.68 -7.49 -6.88
N ILE A 88 6.00 -6.95 -5.71
CA ILE A 88 5.36 -5.74 -5.17
C ILE A 88 5.62 -4.52 -6.06
N LEU A 89 6.87 -4.33 -6.52
CA LEU A 89 7.20 -3.25 -7.44
C LEU A 89 6.55 -3.42 -8.82
N PHE A 90 6.38 -4.67 -9.27
CA PHE A 90 5.65 -4.97 -10.50
C PHE A 90 4.17 -4.61 -10.37
N ASP A 91 3.56 -4.88 -9.22
CA ASP A 91 2.18 -4.49 -8.92
C ASP A 91 2.00 -2.98 -8.89
N LEU A 92 2.99 -2.26 -8.34
CA LEU A 92 3.03 -0.80 -8.36
C LEU A 92 2.96 -0.28 -9.81
N HIS A 93 3.81 -0.80 -10.70
CA HIS A 93 3.84 -0.38 -12.11
C HIS A 93 2.49 -0.65 -12.82
N ASN A 94 1.95 -1.86 -12.67
CA ASN A 94 0.67 -2.23 -13.30
C ASN A 94 -0.51 -1.42 -12.75
N PHE A 95 -0.48 -1.05 -11.47
CA PHE A 95 -1.48 -0.16 -10.89
C PHE A 95 -1.48 1.22 -11.58
N TYR A 96 -0.32 1.85 -11.78
CA TYR A 96 -0.24 3.15 -12.44
C TYR A 96 -0.63 3.08 -13.92
N ALA A 97 -0.29 1.97 -14.61
CA ALA A 97 -0.79 1.71 -15.95
C ALA A 97 -2.34 1.67 -15.98
N TRP A 98 -2.97 0.94 -15.05
CA TRP A 98 -4.42 0.89 -14.90
C TRP A 98 -5.02 2.26 -14.53
N LEU A 99 -4.38 2.99 -13.61
CA LEU A 99 -4.84 4.31 -13.17
C LEU A 99 -4.98 5.28 -14.35
N HIS A 100 -4.02 5.26 -15.27
CA HIS A 100 -4.02 6.15 -16.44
C HIS A 100 -4.88 5.68 -17.61
N THR A 101 -5.22 4.39 -17.70
CA THR A 101 -5.91 3.81 -18.88
C THR A 101 -7.34 3.38 -18.59
N ASN A 102 -7.64 2.93 -17.37
CA ASN A 102 -8.92 2.31 -17.01
C ASN A 102 -9.75 3.13 -16.01
N LEU A 103 -9.14 3.99 -15.17
CA LEU A 103 -9.89 4.71 -14.12
C LEU A 103 -11.05 5.53 -14.70
N GLY A 104 -10.84 6.24 -15.82
CA GLY A 104 -11.87 7.09 -16.43
C GLY A 104 -13.12 6.32 -16.88
N SER A 105 -12.93 5.17 -17.53
CA SER A 105 -14.05 4.32 -17.94
C SER A 105 -14.75 3.68 -16.74
N PHE A 106 -13.99 3.27 -15.73
CA PHE A 106 -14.53 2.77 -14.47
C PHE A 106 -15.41 3.81 -13.75
N LEU A 107 -14.96 5.07 -13.67
CA LEU A 107 -15.72 6.16 -13.04
C LEU A 107 -17.06 6.40 -13.74
N THR A 108 -17.04 6.41 -15.09
CA THR A 108 -18.25 6.60 -15.91
C THR A 108 -19.26 5.47 -15.68
N ALA A 109 -18.80 4.22 -15.64
CA ALA A 109 -19.67 3.06 -15.46
C ALA A 109 -20.19 2.90 -14.02
N SER A 110 -19.35 3.20 -13.02
CA SER A 110 -19.62 2.85 -11.63
C SER A 110 -20.35 3.95 -10.84
N PHE A 111 -20.31 5.19 -11.33
CA PHE A 111 -20.95 6.36 -10.69
C PHE A 111 -21.86 7.11 -11.68
N PRO A 112 -22.87 6.46 -12.29
CA PRO A 112 -23.64 7.03 -13.41
C PRO A 112 -24.47 8.27 -13.05
N GLN A 113 -24.71 8.56 -11.77
CA GLN A 113 -25.42 9.76 -11.35
C GLN A 113 -24.53 11.03 -11.31
N GLN A 114 -23.24 10.87 -11.03
CA GLN A 114 -22.27 11.96 -10.92
C GLN A 114 -21.32 12.03 -12.12
N THR A 115 -20.95 10.88 -12.69
CA THR A 115 -20.01 10.72 -13.81
C THR A 115 -18.78 11.63 -13.70
N PRO A 116 -18.05 11.61 -12.56
CA PRO A 116 -16.91 12.49 -12.36
C PRO A 116 -15.79 12.14 -13.35
N SER A 117 -15.02 13.15 -13.75
CA SER A 117 -13.81 12.94 -14.57
C SER A 117 -12.56 13.00 -13.69
N ALA A 118 -11.65 12.03 -13.89
CA ALA A 118 -10.37 12.00 -13.20
C ALA A 118 -9.42 13.06 -13.80
N ASP A 119 -8.90 13.96 -12.96
CA ASP A 119 -7.80 14.83 -13.35
C ASP A 119 -6.45 14.12 -13.21
N LEU A 120 -6.11 13.31 -14.23
CA LEU A 120 -4.84 12.59 -14.30
C LEU A 120 -3.61 13.52 -14.47
N SER A 121 -3.80 14.84 -14.49
CA SER A 121 -2.70 15.81 -14.43
C SER A 121 -2.45 16.38 -13.03
N ASN A 122 -3.30 16.02 -12.04
CA ASN A 122 -3.26 16.49 -10.67
C ASN A 122 -3.39 15.30 -9.71
N ILE A 123 -2.29 14.58 -9.52
CA ILE A 123 -2.20 13.38 -8.67
C ILE A 123 -1.36 13.69 -7.43
N LEU A 124 -1.93 13.43 -6.26
CA LEU A 124 -1.23 13.37 -4.98
C LEU A 124 -1.07 11.89 -4.60
N ILE A 125 0.14 11.49 -4.21
CA ILE A 125 0.41 10.14 -3.69
C ILE A 125 0.65 10.23 -2.20
N THR A 126 0.07 9.33 -1.42
CA THR A 126 0.29 9.24 0.01
C THR A 126 0.37 7.80 0.50
N GLY A 127 0.96 7.61 1.67
CA GLY A 127 0.94 6.34 2.38
C GLY A 127 1.71 6.41 3.68
N GLU A 128 1.43 5.47 4.57
CA GLU A 128 2.03 5.38 5.90
C GLU A 128 2.93 4.15 6.05
N SER A 129 4.09 4.30 6.70
CA SER A 129 5.04 3.21 6.91
C SER A 129 5.43 2.53 5.58
N ALA A 130 5.07 1.26 5.35
CA ALA A 130 5.24 0.57 4.08
C ALA A 130 4.47 1.22 2.91
N GLY A 131 3.32 1.85 3.18
CA GLY A 131 2.62 2.65 2.19
C GLY A 131 3.41 3.91 1.83
N GLY A 132 4.16 4.46 2.78
CA GLY A 132 5.11 5.54 2.54
C GLY A 132 6.29 5.09 1.67
N TYR A 133 6.77 3.86 1.87
CA TYR A 133 7.74 3.22 0.95
C TYR A 133 7.17 3.13 -0.47
N MET A 134 5.95 2.61 -0.63
CA MET A 134 5.30 2.51 -1.95
C MET A 134 5.10 3.87 -2.60
N ALA A 135 4.68 4.88 -1.81
CA ALA A 135 4.50 6.24 -2.29
C ALA A 135 5.80 6.87 -2.82
N VAL A 136 6.91 6.68 -2.12
CA VAL A 136 8.23 7.17 -2.54
C VAL A 136 8.75 6.37 -3.73
N GLN A 137 8.64 5.04 -3.70
CA GLN A 137 9.08 4.19 -4.80
C GLN A 137 8.32 4.45 -6.10
N SER A 138 7.05 4.88 -6.01
CA SER A 138 6.26 5.26 -7.19
C SER A 138 6.99 6.31 -8.01
N VAL A 139 7.48 7.38 -7.38
CA VAL A 139 8.17 8.45 -8.11
C VAL A 139 9.61 8.08 -8.45
N LEU A 140 10.32 7.34 -7.60
CA LEU A 140 11.71 6.95 -7.84
C LEU A 140 11.85 5.94 -8.99
N LEU A 141 10.81 5.13 -9.25
CA LEU A 141 10.76 4.15 -10.32
C LEU A 141 10.07 4.67 -11.59
N GLY A 142 9.78 5.98 -11.65
CA GLY A 142 9.33 6.64 -12.88
C GLY A 142 7.82 6.88 -13.03
N GLU A 143 6.99 6.51 -12.04
CA GLU A 143 5.53 6.75 -12.05
C GLU A 143 5.18 8.21 -11.74
N THR A 144 5.71 9.13 -12.55
CA THR A 144 5.66 10.59 -12.31
C THR A 144 4.58 11.30 -13.13
N LYS A 145 3.93 10.61 -14.06
CA LYS A 145 2.93 11.21 -14.97
C LYS A 145 1.77 11.81 -14.18
N GLY A 146 1.68 13.14 -14.20
CA GLY A 146 0.61 13.88 -13.51
C GLY A 146 0.76 13.98 -12.00
N VAL A 147 1.83 13.42 -11.42
CA VAL A 147 2.13 13.54 -9.99
C VAL A 147 2.57 14.96 -9.66
N LYS A 148 1.96 15.55 -8.64
CA LYS A 148 2.24 16.91 -8.16
C LYS A 148 2.89 16.93 -6.79
N ALA A 149 2.62 15.93 -5.98
CA ALA A 149 3.17 15.81 -4.63
C ALA A 149 3.15 14.37 -4.15
N VAL A 150 4.05 14.07 -3.23
CA VAL A 150 4.12 12.82 -2.47
C VAL A 150 4.14 13.19 -0.99
N ILE A 151 3.24 12.62 -0.20
CA ILE A 151 3.21 12.75 1.27
C ILE A 151 3.45 11.37 1.88
N ALA A 152 4.66 11.15 2.37
CA ALA A 152 5.06 9.89 2.98
C ALA A 152 5.05 10.03 4.52
N HIS A 153 4.16 9.30 5.19
CA HIS A 153 4.02 9.35 6.66
C HIS A 153 4.93 8.29 7.29
N TYR A 154 5.93 8.72 8.08
CA TYR A 154 6.92 7.83 8.74
C TYR A 154 7.36 6.64 7.86
N PRO A 155 7.83 6.90 6.63
CA PRO A 155 8.04 5.88 5.61
C PRO A 155 9.20 4.94 5.92
N MET A 156 9.13 3.72 5.39
CA MET A 156 10.24 2.77 5.38
C MET A 156 11.22 3.14 4.24
N ILE A 157 12.31 3.85 4.57
CA ILE A 157 13.24 4.39 3.56
C ILE A 157 14.60 3.71 3.59
N ASP A 158 15.23 3.63 4.77
CA ASP A 158 16.55 3.02 4.92
C ASP A 158 16.43 1.54 5.33
N LEU A 159 15.98 0.72 4.39
CA LEU A 159 15.79 -0.73 4.61
C LEU A 159 17.11 -1.50 4.73
N LYS A 160 18.25 -0.86 4.42
CA LYS A 160 19.60 -1.42 4.65
C LYS A 160 20.17 -0.99 5.99
N ASP A 161 19.45 -0.24 6.82
CA ASP A 161 19.90 0.03 8.17
C ASP A 161 20.09 -1.29 8.96
N ALA A 162 21.06 -1.31 9.88
CA ALA A 162 21.32 -2.46 10.76
C ALA A 162 20.07 -2.87 11.56
N TRP A 163 19.16 -1.92 11.81
CA TRP A 163 17.86 -2.17 12.42
C TRP A 163 17.05 -3.24 11.68
N TYR A 164 17.09 -3.30 10.35
CA TYR A 164 16.36 -4.29 9.56
C TYR A 164 17.14 -5.59 9.31
N ARG A 165 18.48 -5.52 9.35
CA ARG A 165 19.36 -6.60 8.87
C ARG A 165 20.03 -7.41 9.97
N GLU A 166 20.28 -6.80 11.12
CA GLU A 166 21.02 -7.46 12.18
C GLU A 166 20.05 -8.07 13.21
N PRO A 167 20.24 -9.34 13.60
CA PRO A 167 19.45 -9.95 14.65
C PRO A 167 19.72 -9.25 15.98
N GLY A 168 18.73 -9.24 16.87
CA GLY A 168 18.90 -8.70 18.21
C GLY A 168 17.61 -8.23 18.85
N GLN A 169 17.71 -7.88 20.14
CA GLN A 169 16.60 -7.29 20.86
C GLN A 169 16.36 -5.86 20.39
N LYS A 170 15.13 -5.60 19.95
CA LYS A 170 14.69 -4.33 19.37
C LYS A 170 13.48 -3.82 20.13
N VAL A 171 13.49 -2.54 20.51
CA VAL A 171 12.30 -1.86 21.04
C VAL A 171 11.42 -1.47 19.85
N ILE A 172 10.24 -2.08 19.74
CA ILE A 172 9.34 -1.89 18.61
C ILE A 172 8.07 -1.24 19.15
N TRP A 173 7.69 -0.08 18.60
CA TRP A 173 6.57 0.75 19.08
C TRP A 173 6.60 1.06 20.59
N GLY A 174 7.80 1.22 21.14
CA GLY A 174 7.99 1.50 22.57
C GLY A 174 7.75 0.30 23.48
N GLN A 175 7.57 -0.91 22.93
CA GLN A 175 7.41 -2.15 23.67
C GLN A 175 8.69 -2.98 23.62
N PRO A 176 9.01 -3.74 24.70
CA PRO A 176 10.10 -4.72 24.65
C PRO A 176 9.80 -5.80 23.62
N PRO A 177 10.84 -6.45 23.05
CA PRO A 177 10.63 -7.47 22.03
C PRO A 177 9.82 -8.65 22.60
N PRO A 178 8.77 -9.11 21.90
CA PRO A 178 8.06 -10.32 22.30
C PRO A 178 8.95 -11.56 22.07
N SER A 179 8.64 -12.65 22.77
CA SER A 179 9.25 -13.96 22.50
C SER A 179 8.44 -14.72 21.46
N PHE A 180 9.13 -15.37 20.53
CA PHE A 180 8.54 -16.26 19.53
C PHE A 180 8.90 -17.71 19.85
N PRO A 181 8.07 -18.71 19.49
CA PRO A 181 8.47 -20.11 19.56
C PRO A 181 9.70 -20.38 18.69
N ASP A 182 10.57 -21.28 19.14
CA ASP A 182 11.78 -21.65 18.40
C ASP A 182 11.44 -22.13 16.98
N GLY A 183 12.12 -21.58 15.97
CA GLY A 183 11.92 -21.93 14.56
C GLY A 183 10.59 -21.46 13.95
N TRP A 184 9.80 -20.66 14.68
CA TRP A 184 8.49 -20.20 14.20
C TRP A 184 8.60 -19.41 12.90
N LEU A 185 9.54 -18.47 12.80
CA LEU A 185 9.72 -17.66 11.59
C LEU A 185 10.05 -18.55 10.38
N ASP A 186 11.02 -19.46 10.53
CA ASP A 186 11.41 -20.38 9.46
C ASP A 186 10.25 -21.25 8.98
N GLN A 187 9.38 -21.69 9.90
CA GLN A 187 8.16 -22.41 9.56
C GLN A 187 7.19 -21.55 8.74
N GLN A 188 6.98 -20.28 9.12
CA GLN A 188 6.13 -19.36 8.36
C GLN A 188 6.70 -19.10 6.96
N LEU A 189 8.01 -18.87 6.84
CA LEU A 189 8.69 -18.66 5.56
C LEU A 189 8.60 -19.91 4.67
N ALA A 190 8.76 -21.10 5.24
CA ALA A 190 8.62 -22.35 4.50
C ALA A 190 7.19 -22.56 3.98
N ALA A 191 6.18 -22.27 4.80
CA ALA A 191 4.78 -22.35 4.39
C ALA A 191 4.46 -21.38 3.25
N ALA A 192 4.93 -20.14 3.36
CA ALA A 192 4.67 -19.08 2.39
C ALA A 192 5.26 -19.35 1.00
N ARG A 193 6.42 -20.01 0.90
CA ARG A 193 7.03 -20.41 -0.39
C ARG A 193 6.12 -21.27 -1.26
N SER A 194 5.18 -21.98 -0.64
CA SER A 194 4.22 -22.85 -1.33
C SER A 194 2.80 -22.26 -1.40
N ALA A 195 2.58 -21.13 -0.74
CA ALA A 195 1.28 -20.48 -0.70
C ALA A 195 1.03 -19.69 -1.99
N LYS A 196 -0.25 -19.43 -2.27
CA LYS A 196 -0.62 -18.50 -3.33
C LYS A 196 -0.30 -17.07 -2.89
N PRO A 197 0.04 -16.16 -3.82
CA PRO A 197 0.15 -14.73 -3.51
C PRO A 197 -1.11 -14.22 -2.80
N ILE A 198 -0.89 -13.41 -1.77
CA ILE A 198 -1.95 -12.70 -1.05
C ILE A 198 -1.77 -11.20 -1.25
N THR A 199 -2.87 -10.45 -1.22
CA THR A 199 -2.86 -8.98 -1.40
C THR A 199 -3.45 -8.23 -0.21
N GLU A 200 -3.95 -8.96 0.79
CA GLU A 200 -4.55 -8.40 1.99
C GLU A 200 -4.31 -9.38 3.14
N ARG A 201 -3.83 -8.86 4.27
CA ARG A 201 -3.66 -9.63 5.52
C ARG A 201 -3.98 -8.73 6.69
N ILE A 202 -5.08 -9.02 7.38
CA ILE A 202 -5.46 -8.32 8.61
C ILE A 202 -4.82 -9.05 9.79
N PRO A 203 -3.90 -8.41 10.54
CA PRO A 203 -3.30 -9.03 11.72
C PRO A 203 -4.38 -9.40 12.74
N VAL A 204 -4.25 -10.60 13.31
CA VAL A 204 -5.11 -11.06 14.41
C VAL A 204 -4.47 -10.62 15.72
N GLU A 205 -5.25 -9.95 16.58
CA GLU A 205 -4.77 -9.48 17.87
C GLU A 205 -4.29 -10.67 18.73
N GLY A 206 -3.07 -10.56 19.26
CA GLY A 206 -2.46 -11.59 20.11
C GLY A 206 -1.72 -12.70 19.36
N GLU A 207 -1.78 -12.76 18.03
CA GLU A 207 -0.95 -13.69 17.26
C GLU A 207 0.49 -13.17 17.07
N PRO A 208 1.48 -14.06 16.93
CA PRO A 208 2.86 -13.64 16.68
C PRO A 208 2.97 -12.85 15.37
N ASP A 209 3.59 -11.68 15.42
CA ASP A 209 3.73 -10.79 14.28
C ASP A 209 4.96 -11.15 13.43
N LEU A 210 4.72 -11.49 12.16
CA LEU A 210 5.75 -11.92 11.22
C LEU A 210 6.79 -10.83 10.91
N PHE A 211 6.37 -9.57 10.83
CA PHE A 211 7.29 -8.45 10.65
C PHE A 211 8.21 -8.32 11.85
N VAL A 212 7.65 -8.35 13.06
CA VAL A 212 8.42 -8.29 14.31
C VAL A 212 9.41 -9.44 14.40
N ALA A 213 8.99 -10.68 14.14
CA ALA A 213 9.88 -11.84 14.12
C ALA A 213 11.03 -11.65 13.13
N SER A 214 10.71 -11.20 11.91
CA SER A 214 11.73 -10.97 10.87
C SER A 214 12.76 -9.90 11.24
N LEU A 215 12.36 -8.87 11.99
CA LEU A 215 13.28 -7.86 12.50
C LEU A 215 14.20 -8.45 13.56
N LEU A 216 13.65 -9.18 14.54
CA LEU A 216 14.45 -9.74 15.64
C LEU A 216 15.47 -10.77 15.17
N GLU A 217 15.14 -11.52 14.12
CA GLU A 217 16.06 -12.49 13.49
C GLU A 217 16.94 -11.86 12.39
N GLY A 218 16.78 -10.58 12.05
CA GLY A 218 17.56 -9.92 10.99
C GLY A 218 17.26 -10.42 9.57
N LYS A 219 16.11 -11.06 9.36
CA LYS A 219 15.71 -11.69 8.08
C LYS A 219 14.80 -10.81 7.22
N TYR A 220 14.42 -9.61 7.65
CA TYR A 220 13.48 -8.76 6.88
C TYR A 220 13.97 -8.49 5.45
N THR A 221 15.24 -8.12 5.27
CA THR A 221 15.79 -7.85 3.94
C THR A 221 15.99 -9.11 3.10
N GLU A 222 16.19 -10.28 3.73
CA GLU A 222 16.20 -11.57 3.01
C GLU A 222 14.82 -11.84 2.39
N ILE A 223 13.76 -11.59 3.17
CA ILE A 223 12.37 -11.76 2.72
C ILE A 223 12.01 -10.75 1.63
N LEU A 224 12.43 -9.49 1.78
CA LEU A 224 12.21 -8.44 0.80
C LEU A 224 12.91 -8.75 -0.54
N GLY A 225 14.17 -9.20 -0.47
CA GLY A 225 15.03 -9.44 -1.63
C GLY A 225 16.22 -8.47 -1.69
N THR A 226 17.13 -8.73 -2.62
CA THR A 226 18.43 -8.04 -2.71
C THR A 226 18.60 -7.13 -3.93
N ASP A 227 17.61 -7.07 -4.83
CA ASP A 227 17.65 -6.18 -6.00
C ASP A 227 17.69 -4.71 -5.54
N SER A 228 18.56 -3.91 -6.14
CA SER A 228 18.75 -2.50 -5.75
C SER A 228 17.47 -1.67 -5.86
N LYS A 229 16.55 -2.04 -6.78
CA LYS A 229 15.26 -1.35 -6.95
C LYS A 229 14.39 -1.38 -5.70
N LEU A 230 14.62 -2.34 -4.80
CA LEU A 230 13.88 -2.48 -3.54
C LEU A 230 14.29 -1.45 -2.49
N PHE A 231 15.33 -0.67 -2.72
CA PHE A 231 15.92 0.23 -1.74
C PHE A 231 15.80 1.69 -2.21
N PRO A 232 14.91 2.50 -1.61
CA PRO A 232 14.62 3.87 -2.08
C PRO A 232 15.87 4.76 -2.18
N LEU A 233 16.80 4.62 -1.23
CA LEU A 233 18.03 5.42 -1.23
C LEU A 233 18.94 5.09 -2.42
N GLU A 234 18.93 3.86 -2.93
CA GLU A 234 19.73 3.48 -4.10
C GLU A 234 19.10 3.98 -5.40
N ASN A 235 17.76 4.04 -5.45
CA ASN A 235 17.03 4.59 -6.59
C ASN A 235 17.15 6.13 -6.69
N LEU A 236 17.47 6.82 -5.58
CA LEU A 236 17.72 8.26 -5.58
C LEU A 236 19.01 8.62 -6.33
N GLU A 237 20.03 7.76 -6.25
CA GLU A 237 21.34 8.01 -6.85
C GLU A 237 21.34 7.82 -8.39
N TYR A 238 20.36 7.08 -8.91
CA TYR A 238 20.21 6.77 -10.33
C TYR A 238 18.74 6.90 -10.77
N PRO A 239 18.18 8.13 -10.81
CA PRO A 239 16.80 8.30 -11.23
C PRO A 239 16.64 7.78 -12.66
N THR A 240 15.76 6.78 -12.85
CA THR A 240 15.43 6.28 -14.17
C THR A 240 14.78 7.40 -14.97
N SER A 241 15.48 7.85 -16.02
CA SER A 241 15.09 8.93 -16.93
C SER A 241 13.92 8.56 -17.83
#